data_AF-M8A627-F1
#
_entry.id   AF-M8A627-F1
#
_cell.length_a   1.000
_cell.length_b   1.000
_cell.length_c   1.000
_cell.angle_alpha   90.00
_cell.angle_beta   90.00
_cell.angle_gamma   90.00
#
_symmetry.space_group_name_H-M   'P 1'
#
loop_
_entity.id
_entity.type
_entity.pdbx_description
1 polymer ?
#
loop_
_entity_poly.entity_id
_entity_poly.type
_entity_poly.pdbx_seq_one_letter_code
_entity_poly.pdbx_strand_id
1 'polypeptide(L)'
;MSQRHAIGVARSRDGIRWERVGKALEGGGPGSFDEGGVRQGHVVRDRAAGRYMMAYEGLDGSGGVSIGLAVSEDGLRGWRRCSESPALRPSEDDDEWDVAGVGAPCLVQMDGPYDWRLYYMGVGTDGEAAIGMAYSEGQGLPRFNRECMLMRNFCMAHLTMLIK
;
A
#
# COMPACT_ATOMS: atom_id res chain seq x y z
N MET A 1 9.72 4.05 -26.01
CA MET A 1 9.61 4.40 -24.57
C MET A 1 8.68 3.39 -23.94
N SER A 2 9.15 2.61 -22.97
CA SER A 2 8.28 1.69 -22.22
C SER A 2 7.23 2.50 -21.46
N GLN A 3 5.95 2.13 -21.61
CA GLN A 3 4.86 2.78 -20.87
C GLN A 3 5.00 2.40 -19.39
N ARG A 4 5.23 3.40 -18.53
CA ARG A 4 5.28 3.21 -17.07
C ARG A 4 3.86 3.19 -16.50
N HIS A 5 3.62 2.31 -15.53
CA HIS A 5 2.34 2.27 -14.82
C HIS A 5 2.14 3.54 -13.97
N ALA A 6 0.89 4.00 -13.88
CA ALA A 6 0.49 5.13 -13.05
C ALA A 6 -0.88 4.86 -12.42
N ILE A 7 -1.14 5.46 -11.27
CA ILE A 7 -2.45 5.43 -10.62
C ILE A 7 -3.25 6.62 -11.11
N GLY A 8 -4.46 6.40 -11.60
CA GLY A 8 -5.38 7.43 -12.09
C GLY A 8 -6.48 7.77 -11.10
N VAL A 9 -7.08 8.95 -11.27
CA VAL A 9 -8.31 9.37 -10.57
C VAL A 9 -9.47 9.41 -11.55
N ALA A 10 -10.61 8.85 -11.12
CA ALA A 10 -11.89 9.02 -11.79
C ALA A 10 -12.94 9.47 -10.77
N ARG A 11 -13.96 10.19 -11.25
CA ARG A 11 -15.08 10.66 -10.42
C ARG A 11 -16.39 10.19 -11.02
N SER A 12 -17.34 9.90 -10.14
CA SER A 12 -18.71 9.57 -10.50
C SER A 12 -19.67 10.21 -9.52
N ARG A 13 -20.85 10.60 -10.01
CA ARG A 13 -21.96 11.08 -9.17
C ARG A 13 -22.96 9.97 -8.84
N ASP A 14 -22.96 8.89 -9.62
CA ASP A 14 -23.94 7.80 -9.55
C ASP A 14 -23.31 6.42 -9.31
N GLY A 15 -21.98 6.34 -9.23
CA GLY A 15 -21.23 5.09 -9.09
C GLY A 15 -21.15 4.25 -10.37
N ILE A 16 -21.82 4.65 -11.45
CA ILE A 16 -21.97 3.88 -12.69
C ILE A 16 -21.22 4.55 -13.84
N ARG A 17 -21.38 5.86 -14.01
CA ARG A 17 -20.71 6.66 -15.05
C ARG A 17 -19.51 7.37 -14.45
N TRP A 18 -18.34 7.15 -15.04
CA TRP A 18 -17.07 7.64 -14.51
C TRP A 18 -16.39 8.59 -15.49
N GLU A 19 -15.99 9.75 -15.00
CA GLU A 19 -15.16 10.73 -15.70
C GLU A 19 -13.71 10.59 -15.23
N ARG A 20 -12.79 10.44 -16.18
CA ARG A 20 -11.35 10.40 -15.90
C ARG A 20 -10.86 11.81 -15.60
N VAL A 21 -10.26 12.01 -14.43
CA VAL A 21 -9.71 13.31 -14.02
C VAL A 21 -8.26 13.46 -14.47
N GLY A 22 -7.47 12.39 -14.36
CA GLY A 22 -6.05 12.40 -14.70
C GLY A 22 -5.25 11.39 -13.89
N LYS A 23 -3.94 11.56 -13.86
CA LYS A 23 -3.03 10.74 -13.05
C LYS A 23 -2.95 11.30 -11.63
N ALA A 24 -3.10 10.42 -10.65
CA ALA A 24 -2.93 10.69 -9.23
C ALA A 24 -1.44 10.68 -8.85
N LEU A 25 -0.76 9.60 -9.24
CA LEU A 25 0.63 9.31 -8.91
C LEU A 25 1.29 8.60 -10.10
N GLU A 26 2.49 9.03 -10.45
CA GLU A 26 3.34 8.44 -11.49
C GLU A 26 4.59 7.86 -10.84
N GLY A 27 5.27 6.92 -11.53
CA GLY A 27 6.56 6.38 -11.08
C GLY A 27 7.62 7.47 -10.85
N GLY A 28 8.57 7.19 -9.98
CA GLY A 28 9.63 8.13 -9.64
C GLY A 28 10.71 8.26 -10.72
N GLY A 29 11.72 9.05 -10.39
CA GLY A 29 12.91 9.21 -11.22
C GLY A 29 13.76 7.93 -11.25
N PRO A 30 14.77 7.85 -12.15
CA PRO A 30 15.68 6.71 -12.19
C PRO A 30 16.29 6.41 -10.81
N GLY A 31 16.32 5.12 -10.45
CA GLY A 31 16.82 4.63 -9.17
C GLY A 31 15.84 4.69 -8.01
N SER A 32 14.63 5.22 -8.18
CA SER A 32 13.58 5.11 -7.15
C SER A 32 13.02 3.69 -7.11
N PHE A 33 12.49 3.26 -5.95
CA PHE A 33 11.84 1.96 -5.79
C PHE A 33 10.58 1.78 -6.65
N ASP A 34 10.12 2.87 -7.28
CA ASP A 34 8.95 2.92 -8.14
C ASP A 34 9.27 3.51 -9.52
N GLU A 35 10.54 3.43 -9.96
CA GLU A 35 10.99 3.98 -11.25
C GLU A 35 10.31 3.30 -12.45
N GLY A 36 9.92 2.03 -12.32
CA GLY A 36 9.16 1.26 -13.30
C GLY A 36 7.67 1.66 -13.36
N GLY A 37 7.19 2.42 -12.39
CA GLY A 37 5.80 2.86 -12.28
C GLY A 37 5.16 2.49 -10.95
N VAL A 38 3.89 2.88 -10.81
CA VAL A 38 3.08 2.62 -9.60
C VAL A 38 1.76 1.93 -9.95
N ARG A 39 1.28 1.08 -9.04
CA ARG A 39 0.02 0.32 -9.17
C ARG A 39 -0.70 0.18 -7.82
N GLN A 40 -1.91 -0.38 -7.85
CA GLN A 40 -2.63 -0.88 -6.66
C GLN A 40 -2.65 0.12 -5.49
N GLY A 41 -3.18 1.32 -5.72
CA GLY A 41 -3.33 2.33 -4.67
C GLY A 41 -4.55 2.09 -3.77
N HIS A 42 -4.37 2.14 -2.46
CA HIS A 42 -5.44 2.17 -1.46
C HIS A 42 -5.42 3.50 -0.70
N VAL A 43 -6.52 4.26 -0.79
CA VAL A 43 -6.62 5.62 -0.23
C VAL A 43 -7.50 5.64 1.01
N VAL A 44 -7.00 6.26 2.08
CA VAL A 44 -7.71 6.47 3.34
C VAL A 44 -7.63 7.94 3.73
N ARG A 45 -8.70 8.46 4.34
CA ARG A 45 -8.66 9.78 4.98
C ARG A 45 -7.99 9.67 6.34
N ASP A 46 -6.87 10.35 6.51
CA ASP A 46 -6.20 10.54 7.80
C ASP A 46 -7.05 11.46 8.68
N ARG A 47 -7.73 10.87 9.66
CA ARG A 47 -8.66 11.58 10.54
C ARG A 47 -7.96 12.62 11.42
N ALA A 48 -6.71 12.38 11.79
CA ALA A 48 -5.96 13.25 12.70
C ALA A 48 -5.39 14.46 11.97
N ALA A 49 -4.80 14.27 10.79
CA ALA A 49 -4.20 15.35 10.02
C ALA A 49 -5.18 16.04 9.05
N GLY A 50 -6.37 15.47 8.82
CA GLY A 50 -7.38 16.05 7.93
C GLY A 50 -7.07 15.94 6.43
N ARG A 51 -6.08 15.12 6.06
CA ARG A 51 -5.60 14.87 4.70
C ARG A 51 -5.90 13.44 4.24
N TYR A 52 -5.46 13.07 3.05
CA TYR A 52 -5.55 11.71 2.51
C TYR A 52 -4.19 11.06 2.45
N MET A 53 -4.16 9.76 2.72
CA MET A 53 -2.99 8.90 2.60
C MET A 53 -3.27 7.78 1.61
N MET A 54 -2.28 7.41 0.81
CA MET A 54 -2.33 6.31 -0.13
C MET A 54 -1.19 5.34 0.20
N ALA A 55 -1.52 4.06 0.39
CA ALA A 55 -0.54 2.99 0.22
C ALA A 55 -0.57 2.51 -1.23
N TYR A 56 0.58 2.26 -1.85
CA TYR A 56 0.66 1.91 -3.27
C TYR A 56 1.80 0.94 -3.56
N GLU A 57 1.69 0.16 -4.64
CA GLU A 57 2.81 -0.62 -5.16
C GLU A 57 3.74 0.25 -6.00
N GLY A 58 5.03 0.24 -5.67
CA GLY A 58 6.12 0.73 -6.50
C GLY A 58 6.83 -0.43 -7.21
N LEU A 59 7.08 -0.27 -8.50
CA LEU A 59 7.88 -1.20 -9.29
C LEU A 59 9.28 -0.62 -9.52
N ASP A 60 10.32 -1.35 -9.14
CA ASP A 60 11.70 -0.96 -9.46
C ASP A 60 12.04 -1.25 -10.94
N GLY A 61 13.25 -0.89 -11.38
CA GLY A 61 13.71 -1.09 -12.75
C GLY A 61 13.86 -2.56 -13.17
N SER A 62 13.91 -3.49 -12.22
CA SER A 62 13.94 -4.93 -12.46
C SER A 62 12.55 -5.59 -12.43
N GLY A 63 11.52 -4.83 -12.03
CA GLY A 63 10.15 -5.30 -11.86
C GLY A 63 9.83 -5.80 -10.45
N GLY A 64 10.77 -5.67 -9.50
CA GLY A 64 10.53 -5.94 -8.09
C GLY A 64 9.45 -5.01 -7.52
N VAL A 65 8.59 -5.54 -6.66
CA VAL A 65 7.46 -4.80 -6.08
C VAL A 65 7.73 -4.49 -4.61
N SER A 66 7.49 -3.25 -4.22
CA SER A 66 7.49 -2.81 -2.82
C SER A 66 6.30 -1.89 -2.56
N ILE A 67 5.94 -1.67 -1.31
CA ILE A 67 4.82 -0.79 -0.94
C ILE A 67 5.35 0.57 -0.46
N GLY A 68 4.89 1.64 -1.10
CA GLY A 68 5.15 3.03 -0.73
C GLY A 68 3.95 3.71 -0.06
N LEU A 69 4.19 4.90 0.49
CA LEU A 69 3.15 5.79 1.01
C LEU A 69 3.20 7.15 0.32
N ALA A 70 2.03 7.73 0.07
CA ALA A 70 1.88 9.10 -0.42
C ALA A 70 0.75 9.83 0.31
N VAL A 71 0.81 11.16 0.36
CA VAL A 71 -0.24 12.02 0.94
C VAL A 71 -0.74 13.06 -0.06
N SER A 72 -2.00 13.45 0.09
CA SER A 72 -2.64 14.56 -0.63
C SER A 72 -3.61 15.28 0.31
N GLU A 73 -3.73 16.60 0.20
CA GLU A 73 -4.68 17.38 1.01
C GLU A 73 -6.14 17.10 0.62
N ASP A 74 -6.40 16.85 -0.67
CA ASP A 74 -7.76 16.70 -1.21
C ASP A 74 -8.10 15.28 -1.70
N GLY A 75 -7.11 14.38 -1.72
CA GLY A 75 -7.27 12.99 -2.16
C GLY A 75 -7.43 12.83 -3.67
N LEU A 76 -7.31 13.90 -4.43
CA LEU A 76 -7.64 13.94 -5.86
C LEU A 76 -6.43 14.35 -6.71
N ARG A 77 -5.54 15.17 -6.18
CA ARG A 77 -4.35 15.68 -6.87
C ARG A 77 -3.24 16.02 -5.90
N GLY A 78 -2.07 16.37 -6.44
CA GLY A 78 -0.94 16.83 -5.63
C GLY A 78 -0.43 15.76 -4.65
N TRP A 79 -0.56 14.49 -5.02
CA TRP A 79 -0.02 13.38 -4.25
C TRP A 79 1.51 13.50 -4.16
N ARG A 80 2.03 13.43 -2.94
CA ARG A 80 3.47 13.49 -2.64
C ARG A 80 3.87 12.23 -1.90
N ARG A 81 4.95 11.58 -2.33
CA ARG A 81 5.56 10.47 -1.60
C ARG A 81 5.92 10.92 -0.19
N CYS A 82 5.72 10.04 0.77
CA CYS A 82 6.11 10.27 2.16
C CYS A 82 7.61 10.08 2.39
N SER A 83 8.26 9.28 1.53
CA SER A 83 9.65 8.84 1.66
C SER A 83 10.19 8.42 0.29
N GLU A 84 11.51 8.55 0.11
CA GLU A 84 12.23 8.00 -1.05
C GLU A 84 12.47 6.49 -0.94
N SER A 85 12.40 5.95 0.28
CA SER A 85 12.41 4.50 0.54
C SER A 85 10.98 3.97 0.65
N PRO A 86 10.70 2.73 0.21
CA PRO A 86 9.43 2.07 0.42
C PRO A 86 9.14 1.90 1.91
N ALA A 87 7.85 1.89 2.24
CA ALA A 87 7.34 1.65 3.58
C ALA A 87 7.35 0.17 3.96
N LEU A 88 7.24 -0.74 2.97
CA LEU A 88 7.41 -2.17 3.14
C LEU A 88 8.09 -2.77 1.91
N ARG A 89 9.07 -3.63 2.13
CA ARG A 89 9.77 -4.44 1.11
C ARG A 89 9.49 -5.92 1.38
N PRO A 90 9.66 -6.80 0.37
CA PRO A 90 9.82 -8.23 0.62
C PRO A 90 10.85 -8.49 1.73
N SER A 91 10.70 -9.59 2.45
CA SER A 91 11.71 -9.93 3.45
C SER A 91 13.09 -10.08 2.83
N GLU A 92 14.13 -9.76 3.61
CA GLU A 92 15.53 -10.00 3.24
C GLU A 92 16.01 -11.38 3.70
N ASP A 93 15.22 -12.06 4.54
CA ASP A 93 15.47 -13.41 5.01
C ASP A 93 14.77 -14.41 4.08
N ASP A 94 15.55 -15.35 3.51
CA ASP A 94 15.09 -16.37 2.57
C ASP A 94 14.09 -17.37 3.19
N ASP A 95 14.08 -17.48 4.52
CA ASP A 95 13.16 -18.37 5.25
C ASP A 95 11.82 -17.69 5.60
N GLU A 96 11.68 -16.38 5.34
CA GLU A 96 10.44 -15.66 5.60
C GLU A 96 9.39 -15.87 4.51
N TRP A 97 8.12 -15.86 4.95
CA TRP A 97 6.99 -16.27 4.11
C TRP A 97 6.61 -15.27 3.01
N ASP A 98 7.10 -14.02 3.07
CA ASP A 98 6.83 -12.96 2.09
C ASP A 98 8.08 -12.51 1.31
N VAL A 99 9.15 -13.33 1.33
CA VAL A 99 10.44 -13.03 0.70
C VAL A 99 10.35 -12.83 -0.82
N ALA A 100 9.48 -13.56 -1.51
CA ALA A 100 9.40 -13.50 -2.97
C ALA A 100 8.65 -12.26 -3.47
N GLY A 101 7.86 -11.60 -2.61
CA GLY A 101 7.15 -10.39 -2.99
C GLY A 101 6.14 -9.89 -1.97
N VAL A 102 5.88 -8.59 -2.04
CA VAL A 102 4.78 -7.94 -1.32
C VAL A 102 3.93 -7.10 -2.28
N GLY A 103 2.63 -6.97 -2.01
CA GLY A 103 1.73 -6.19 -2.86
C GLY A 103 0.32 -6.05 -2.30
N ALA A 104 -0.60 -5.58 -3.14
CA ALA A 104 -2.02 -5.38 -2.84
C ALA A 104 -2.28 -4.73 -1.46
N PRO A 105 -1.72 -3.53 -1.21
CA PRO A 105 -1.79 -2.91 0.11
C PRO A 105 -3.22 -2.49 0.48
N CYS A 106 -3.59 -2.71 1.74
CA CYS A 106 -4.81 -2.21 2.36
C CYS A 106 -4.43 -1.49 3.66
N LEU A 107 -4.42 -0.16 3.59
CA LEU A 107 -4.12 0.71 4.71
C LEU A 107 -5.37 0.95 5.56
N VAL A 108 -5.26 0.89 6.88
CA VAL A 108 -6.37 1.11 7.83
C VAL A 108 -5.88 1.98 8.98
N GLN A 109 -6.60 3.09 9.25
CA GLN A 109 -6.39 3.86 10.48
C GLN A 109 -7.24 3.27 11.60
N MET A 110 -6.59 2.88 12.68
CA MET A 110 -7.21 2.36 13.90
C MET A 110 -7.73 3.49 14.78
N ASP A 111 -8.18 3.18 16.00
CA ASP A 111 -8.83 4.16 16.88
C ASP A 111 -7.86 5.26 17.36
N GLY A 112 -6.57 4.93 17.50
CA GLY A 112 -5.54 5.91 17.78
C GLY A 112 -5.30 6.87 16.60
N PRO A 113 -5.10 8.18 16.83
CA PRO A 113 -4.88 9.15 15.76
C PRO A 113 -3.64 8.85 14.89
N TYR A 114 -2.68 8.09 15.44
CA TYR A 114 -1.45 7.69 14.77
C TYR A 114 -1.29 6.17 14.70
N ASP A 115 -2.35 5.41 14.97
CA ASP A 115 -2.32 3.95 14.92
C ASP A 115 -2.80 3.47 13.54
N TRP A 116 -1.90 2.88 12.77
CA TRP A 116 -2.15 2.41 11.41
C TRP A 116 -1.77 0.95 11.27
N ARG A 117 -2.61 0.21 10.54
CA ARG A 117 -2.32 -1.13 10.05
C ARG A 117 -2.23 -1.12 8.54
N LEU A 118 -1.23 -1.80 8.01
CA LEU A 118 -1.09 -2.12 6.60
C LEU A 118 -1.29 -3.63 6.46
N TYR A 119 -2.45 -4.04 5.96
CA TYR A 119 -2.61 -5.40 5.47
C TYR A 119 -2.03 -5.48 4.06
N TYR A 120 -1.35 -6.58 3.74
CA TYR A 120 -0.69 -6.76 2.45
C TYR A 120 -0.70 -8.22 2.04
N MET A 121 -0.60 -8.46 0.73
CA MET A 121 -0.28 -9.79 0.21
C MET A 121 1.23 -9.98 0.30
N GLY A 122 1.67 -11.09 0.89
CA GLY A 122 3.04 -11.58 0.79
C GLY A 122 3.09 -12.88 -0.01
N VAL A 123 4.21 -13.13 -0.70
CA VAL A 123 4.44 -14.30 -1.53
C VAL A 123 5.70 -15.02 -1.07
N GLY A 124 5.59 -16.33 -0.82
CA GLY A 124 6.71 -17.18 -0.44
C GLY A 124 7.54 -17.64 -1.64
N THR A 125 8.68 -18.29 -1.37
CA THR A 125 9.53 -18.87 -2.43
C THR A 125 8.85 -19.99 -3.21
N ASP A 126 7.86 -20.64 -2.61
CA ASP A 126 6.99 -21.65 -3.24
C ASP A 126 5.91 -21.03 -4.15
N GLY A 127 5.79 -19.70 -4.16
CA GLY A 127 4.79 -18.95 -4.91
C GLY A 127 3.43 -18.87 -4.21
N GLU A 128 3.29 -19.43 -3.00
CA GLU A 128 2.05 -19.33 -2.24
C GLU A 128 1.87 -17.91 -1.69
N ALA A 129 0.65 -17.39 -1.81
CA ALA A 129 0.30 -16.06 -1.34
C ALA A 129 -0.49 -16.12 -0.04
N ALA A 130 -0.15 -15.27 0.93
CA ALA A 130 -0.89 -15.10 2.17
C ALA A 130 -1.08 -13.61 2.52
N ILE A 131 -1.93 -13.34 3.51
CA ILE A 131 -2.18 -11.97 3.99
C ILE A 131 -1.33 -11.73 5.24
N GLY A 132 -0.46 -10.74 5.17
CA GLY A 132 0.33 -10.23 6.28
C GLY A 132 -0.28 -8.95 6.85
N MET A 133 0.23 -8.53 8.01
CA MET A 133 -0.11 -7.26 8.62
C MET A 133 1.18 -6.57 9.10
N ALA A 134 1.30 -5.28 8.86
CA ALA A 134 2.35 -4.46 9.44
C ALA A 134 1.71 -3.29 10.18
N TYR A 135 2.27 -2.92 11.33
CA TYR A 135 1.70 -1.86 12.18
C TYR A 135 2.65 -0.68 12.28
N SER A 136 2.10 0.52 12.49
CA SER A 136 2.89 1.74 12.60
C SER A 136 3.41 1.98 14.01
N GLU A 137 4.67 2.42 14.14
CA GLU A 137 5.21 2.93 15.40
C GLU A 137 5.45 4.45 15.38
N GLY A 138 5.21 5.10 16.53
CA GLY A 138 5.55 6.51 16.76
C GLY A 138 4.42 7.51 16.47
N GLN A 139 4.69 8.79 16.75
CA GLN A 139 3.81 9.91 16.42
C GLN A 139 4.29 10.56 15.12
N GLY A 140 3.60 10.31 14.00
CA GLY A 140 3.99 10.86 12.70
C GLY A 140 3.47 10.06 11.50
N LEU A 141 4.12 10.23 10.35
CA LEU A 141 3.87 9.39 9.18
C LEU A 141 4.22 7.93 9.51
N PRO A 142 3.39 6.94 9.10
CA PRO A 142 3.59 5.55 9.46
C PRO A 142 4.98 5.03 9.02
N ARG A 143 5.71 4.43 9.97
CA ARG A 143 6.79 3.48 9.70
C ARG A 143 6.28 2.11 10.11
N PHE A 144 6.29 1.16 9.20
CA PHE A 144 5.66 -0.14 9.41
C PHE A 144 6.68 -1.19 9.86
N ASN A 145 6.37 -1.89 10.96
CA ASN A 145 7.02 -3.13 11.35
C ASN A 145 6.12 -4.31 11.00
N ARG A 146 6.70 -5.35 10.38
CA ARG A 146 5.97 -6.53 9.91
C ARG A 146 5.60 -7.46 11.07
N GLU A 147 4.39 -8.00 11.04
CA GLU A 147 3.94 -9.12 11.87
C GLU A 147 3.33 -10.21 10.98
N CYS A 148 3.83 -11.43 11.14
CA CYS A 148 3.29 -12.60 10.46
C CYS A 148 1.98 -13.04 11.12
N MET A 149 0.84 -12.79 10.47
CA MET A 149 -0.40 -13.52 10.76
C MET A 149 -0.49 -14.71 9.82
N LEU A 150 0.11 -15.84 10.22
CA LEU A 150 -0.16 -17.14 9.59
C LEU A 150 -1.63 -17.53 9.84
N MET A 151 -2.56 -16.99 9.05
CA MET A 151 -3.91 -17.53 8.92
C MET A 151 -3.89 -18.77 8.04
N ARG A 152 -3.20 -19.83 8.50
CA ARG A 152 -3.36 -21.17 7.91
C ARG A 152 -4.70 -21.72 8.39
N ASN A 153 -5.65 -21.87 7.46
CA ASN A 153 -6.99 -22.46 7.61
C ASN A 153 -8.08 -21.62 8.31
N PHE A 154 -8.65 -20.62 7.62
CA PHE A 154 -10.06 -20.32 7.81
C PHE A 154 -10.82 -20.24 6.48
N CYS A 155 -11.80 -21.14 6.36
CA CYS A 155 -12.91 -21.04 5.43
C CYS A 155 -13.57 -19.65 5.59
N MET A 156 -13.89 -18.99 4.47
CA MET A 156 -14.67 -17.75 4.47
C MET A 156 -16.07 -17.99 5.04
N ALA A 157 -16.22 -17.91 6.35
CA ALA A 157 -17.48 -17.63 7.03
C ALA A 157 -17.16 -17.11 8.44
N HIS A 158 -17.53 -15.85 8.71
CA HIS A 158 -17.34 -15.13 9.98
C HIS A 158 -15.91 -14.72 10.35
N LEU A 159 -15.43 -13.65 9.72
CA LEU A 159 -14.47 -12.75 10.37
C LEU A 159 -15.26 -11.74 11.23
N THR A 160 -15.64 -12.13 12.44
CA THR A 160 -15.97 -11.15 13.48
C THR A 160 -14.63 -10.70 14.08
N MET A 161 -14.03 -9.65 13.52
CA MET A 161 -12.99 -8.91 14.23
C MET A 161 -13.61 -8.31 15.49
N LEU A 162 -13.37 -8.93 16.64
CA LEU A 162 -13.57 -8.31 17.94
C LEU A 162 -12.50 -7.25 18.11
N ILE A 163 -12.83 -6.04 17.67
CA ILE A 163 -12.24 -4.80 18.18
C ILE A 163 -12.78 -4.69 19.63
N LYS A 164 -11.89 -4.79 20.62
CA LYS A 164 -12.21 -4.36 21.99
C LYS A 164 -11.91 -2.89 22.13
#